data_AF-A0A503SUF9-F1
#
_entry.id   AF-A0A503SUF9-F1
#
_cell.length_a   1.000
_cell.length_b   1.000
_cell.length_c   1.000
_cell.angle_alpha   90.00
_cell.angle_beta   90.00
_cell.angle_gamma   90.00
#
_symmetry.space_group_name_H-M   'P 1'
#
loop_
_entity.id
_entity.type
_entity.pdbx_description
1 polymer ?
#
loop_
_entity_poly.entity_id
_entity_poly.type
_entity_poly.pdbx_seq_one_letter_code
_entity_poly.pdbx_strand_id
1 'polypeptide(L)'
;MAVDDPFDLARFRAAQEPIFDTAMAELRSGRKRSHWMWFVFPQLRGLGHSPTAQHYGISCQDEARAYPADAVLGERLRHATAAALDVSG
;
A
#
# COMPACT_ATOMS: atom_id res chain seq x y z
N MET A 1 -3.86 16.98 11.94
CA MET A 1 -4.72 16.30 10.95
C MET A 1 -5.24 17.37 10.01
N ALA A 2 -4.90 17.29 8.73
CA ALA A 2 -5.57 18.14 7.75
C ALA A 2 -7.06 17.78 7.77
N VAL A 3 -7.94 18.78 7.71
CA VAL A 3 -9.39 18.58 7.74
C VAL A 3 -9.84 17.67 6.57
N ASP A 4 -9.03 17.60 5.51
CA ASP A 4 -9.29 16.84 4.28
C ASP A 4 -8.69 15.43 4.25
N ASP A 5 -7.95 14.99 5.28
CA ASP A 5 -7.36 13.64 5.34
C ASP A 5 -7.63 12.97 6.72
N PRO A 6 -8.90 12.59 6.99
CA PRO A 6 -9.30 12.05 8.28
C PRO A 6 -8.62 10.72 8.64
N PHE A 7 -8.07 10.01 7.65
CA PHE A 7 -7.41 8.72 7.83
C PHE A 7 -5.88 8.80 7.71
N ASP A 8 -5.29 9.98 7.53
CA ASP A 8 -3.84 10.16 7.30
C ASP A 8 -3.31 9.28 6.15
N LEU A 9 -4.02 9.27 5.02
CA LEU A 9 -3.61 8.54 3.81
C LEU A 9 -2.27 9.04 3.26
N ALA A 10 -1.87 10.27 3.62
CA ALA A 10 -0.57 10.84 3.31
C ALA A 10 0.60 9.93 3.74
N ARG A 11 0.48 9.19 4.85
CA ARG A 11 1.53 8.27 5.29
C ARG A 11 1.84 7.18 4.27
N PHE A 12 0.82 6.69 3.55
CA PHE A 12 1.03 5.69 2.50
C PHE A 12 1.66 6.31 1.26
N ARG A 13 1.19 7.49 0.83
CA ARG A 13 1.76 8.19 -0.33
C ARG A 13 3.24 8.49 -0.12
N ALA A 14 3.59 9.03 1.05
CA ALA A 14 4.97 9.34 1.41
C ALA A 14 5.87 8.10 1.48
N ALA A 15 5.36 6.98 2.02
CA ALA A 15 6.11 5.74 2.09
C ALA A 15 6.34 5.07 0.72
N GLN A 16 5.38 5.21 -0.19
CA GLN A 16 5.48 4.68 -1.54
C GLN A 16 6.39 5.51 -2.44
N GLU A 17 6.40 6.83 -2.29
CA GLU A 17 7.09 7.77 -3.20
C GLU A 17 8.53 7.36 -3.57
N PRO A 18 9.43 7.02 -2.62
CA PRO A 18 10.81 6.69 -2.96
C PRO A 18 11.01 5.24 -3.47
N ILE A 19 9.99 4.37 -3.41
CA ILE A 19 10.19 2.91 -3.58
C ILE A 19 9.17 2.25 -4.51
N PHE A 20 8.15 2.96 -4.98
CA PHE A 20 7.07 2.37 -5.76
C PHE A 20 7.57 1.75 -7.07
N ASP A 21 8.50 2.40 -7.76
CA ASP A 21 9.10 1.85 -8.99
C ASP A 21 9.87 0.55 -8.73
N THR A 22 10.59 0.47 -7.61
CA THR A 22 11.27 -0.75 -7.17
C THR A 22 10.25 -1.85 -6.87
N ALA A 23 9.16 -1.53 -6.18
CA ALA A 23 8.09 -2.49 -5.91
C ALA A 23 7.47 -3.03 -7.21
N MET A 24 7.23 -2.16 -8.20
CA MET A 24 6.71 -2.56 -9.50
C MET A 24 7.68 -3.44 -10.29
N ALA A 25 8.98 -3.13 -10.27
CA ALA A 25 9.99 -3.98 -10.90
C ALA A 25 10.06 -5.37 -10.24
N GLU A 26 10.01 -5.42 -8.91
CA GLU A 26 10.00 -6.68 -8.15
C GLU A 26 8.75 -7.52 -8.44
N LEU A 27 7.57 -6.89 -8.47
CA LEU A 27 6.30 -7.54 -8.81
C LEU A 27 6.35 -8.13 -10.22
N ARG A 28 6.77 -7.36 -11.23
CA ARG A 28 6.90 -7.82 -12.62
C ARG A 28 7.91 -8.95 -12.79
N SER A 29 8.94 -9.00 -11.94
CA SER A 29 9.90 -10.11 -11.92
C SER A 29 9.40 -11.35 -11.16
N GLY A 30 8.20 -11.31 -10.58
CA GLY A 30 7.62 -12.39 -9.80
C GLY A 30 8.26 -12.61 -8.43
N ARG A 31 9.13 -11.71 -7.97
CA ARG A 31 9.88 -11.90 -6.73
C ARG A 31 10.08 -10.60 -5.97
N LYS A 32 9.36 -10.48 -4.85
CA LYS A 32 9.56 -9.45 -3.85
C LYS A 32 10.93 -9.61 -3.13
N ARG A 33 11.64 -8.50 -2.93
CA ARG A 33 12.96 -8.44 -2.27
C ARG A 33 13.05 -7.29 -1.26
N SER A 34 12.42 -6.15 -1.51
CA SER A 34 12.53 -4.95 -0.67
C SER A 34 11.37 -4.77 0.32
N HIS A 35 11.50 -3.80 1.22
CA HIS A 35 10.57 -3.56 2.34
C HIS A 35 9.43 -2.59 1.96
N TRP A 36 8.40 -3.09 1.27
CA TRP A 36 7.26 -2.25 0.84
C TRP A 36 5.86 -2.85 1.07
N MET A 37 5.76 -4.08 1.58
CA MET A 37 4.47 -4.81 1.67
C MET A 37 3.41 -4.01 2.42
N TRP A 38 3.77 -3.46 3.58
CA TRP A 38 2.82 -2.83 4.50
C TRP A 38 2.07 -1.64 3.92
N PHE A 39 2.66 -0.93 2.95
CA PHE A 39 2.10 0.30 2.41
C PHE A 39 1.78 0.24 0.91
N VAL A 40 2.15 -0.83 0.20
CA VAL A 40 1.68 -1.12 -1.17
C VAL A 40 0.46 -2.04 -1.16
N PHE A 41 0.47 -3.08 -0.32
CA PHE A 41 -0.66 -3.96 -0.05
C PHE A 41 -0.98 -3.95 1.44
N PRO A 42 -1.56 -2.84 1.96
CA PRO A 42 -1.84 -2.72 3.38
C PRO A 42 -2.89 -3.74 3.83
N GLN A 43 -2.75 -4.20 5.06
CA GLN A 43 -3.69 -5.14 5.71
C GLN A 43 -4.39 -4.45 6.90
N LEU A 44 -5.41 -5.09 7.46
CA LEU A 44 -6.06 -4.61 8.68
C LEU A 44 -5.07 -4.52 9.84
N ARG A 45 -5.13 -3.41 10.59
CA ARG A 45 -4.35 -3.22 11.81
C ARG A 45 -4.69 -4.30 12.82
N GLY A 46 -3.67 -4.84 13.48
CA GLY A 46 -3.80 -5.93 14.47
C GLY A 46 -3.50 -7.32 13.91
N LEU A 47 -3.53 -7.51 12.59
CA LEU A 47 -3.08 -8.78 11.97
C LEU A 47 -1.55 -8.96 12.03
N GLY A 48 -0.82 -7.85 12.07
CA GLY A 48 0.64 -7.85 12.25
C GLY A 48 1.01 -7.14 13.55
N HIS A 49 2.03 -7.66 14.24
CA HIS A 49 2.44 -7.14 15.56
C HIS A 49 3.59 -6.14 15.50
N SER A 50 4.30 -6.00 14.38
CA SER A 50 5.43 -5.07 14.28
C SER A 50 4.97 -3.60 14.30
N PRO A 51 5.82 -2.66 14.77
CA PRO A 51 5.49 -1.22 14.73
C PRO A 51 5.12 -0.74 13.32
N THR A 52 5.80 -1.25 12.28
CA THR A 52 5.50 -0.94 10.88
C THR A 52 4.12 -1.46 10.46
N ALA A 53 3.74 -2.66 10.88
CA ALA A 53 2.42 -3.23 10.58
C ALA A 53 1.30 -2.50 11.33
N GLN A 54 1.57 -1.96 12.52
CA GLN A 54 0.61 -1.13 13.25
C GLN A 54 0.44 0.25 12.58
N HIS A 55 1.55 0.89 12.20
CA HIS A 55 1.57 2.22 11.58
C HIS A 55 0.88 2.24 10.21
N TYR A 56 1.20 1.30 9.33
CA TYR A 56 0.59 1.20 7.99
C TYR A 56 -0.64 0.28 7.95
N GLY A 57 -1.06 -0.29 9.07
CA GLY A 57 -2.29 -1.06 9.14
C GLY A 57 -3.52 -0.17 8.90
N ILE A 58 -4.47 -0.66 8.10
CA ILE A 58 -5.79 -0.04 7.91
C ILE A 58 -6.60 -0.19 9.21
N SER A 59 -7.13 0.91 9.72
CA SER A 59 -7.77 0.99 11.04
C SER A 59 -9.20 0.47 11.07
N CYS A 60 -9.94 0.65 9.98
CA CYS A 60 -11.37 0.33 9.90
C CYS A 60 -11.82 0.16 8.44
N GLN A 61 -13.09 -0.23 8.25
CA GLN A 61 -13.66 -0.40 6.92
C GLN A 61 -13.70 0.93 6.12
N ASP A 62 -13.96 2.07 6.78
CA ASP A 62 -14.05 3.35 6.09
C ASP A 62 -12.68 3.77 5.52
N GLU A 63 -11.60 3.55 6.26
CA GLU A 63 -10.24 3.75 5.74
C GLU A 63 -9.94 2.78 4.60
N ALA A 64 -10.39 1.52 4.69
CA ALA A 64 -10.22 0.53 3.62
C ALA A 64 -10.93 0.95 2.32
N ARG A 65 -12.03 1.71 2.41
CA ARG A 65 -12.73 2.31 1.27
C ARG A 65 -12.05 3.59 0.77
N ALA A 66 -11.53 4.41 1.70
CA ALA A 66 -10.85 5.65 1.38
C ALA A 66 -9.52 5.41 0.65
N TYR A 67 -8.76 4.37 1.03
CA TYR A 67 -7.46 4.05 0.44
C TYR A 67 -7.51 3.88 -1.10
N PRO A 68 -8.36 3.02 -1.69
CA PRO A 68 -8.47 2.91 -3.15
C PRO A 68 -9.24 4.08 -3.81
N ALA A 69 -9.96 4.89 -3.05
CA ALA A 69 -10.65 6.08 -3.55
C ALA A 69 -9.72 7.29 -3.71
N ASP A 70 -8.59 7.32 -3.00
CA ASP A 70 -7.51 8.28 -3.24
C ASP A 70 -6.93 8.09 -4.65
N ALA A 71 -6.76 9.21 -5.38
CA ALA A 71 -6.37 9.18 -6.78
C ALA A 71 -5.03 8.48 -7.02
N VAL A 72 -4.04 8.71 -6.14
CA VAL A 72 -2.69 8.15 -6.27
C VAL A 72 -2.66 6.72 -5.75
N LEU A 73 -3.15 6.47 -4.54
CA LEU A 73 -3.09 5.15 -3.92
C LEU A 73 -3.96 4.14 -4.66
N GLY A 74 -5.14 4.55 -5.14
CA GLY A 74 -6.03 3.71 -5.93
C GLY A 74 -5.42 3.30 -7.27
N GLU A 75 -4.78 4.22 -7.99
CA GLU A 75 -4.06 3.91 -9.23
C GLU A 75 -2.89 2.96 -8.97
N ARG A 76 -2.07 3.27 -7.96
CA ARG A 76 -0.92 2.45 -7.57
C ARG A 76 -1.33 1.04 -7.14
N LEU A 77 -2.41 0.89 -6.37
CA LEU A 77 -2.94 -0.41 -5.96
C LEU A 77 -3.40 -1.24 -7.16
N ARG A 78 -4.11 -0.62 -8.13
CA ARG A 78 -4.53 -1.27 -9.37
C ARG A 78 -3.32 -1.74 -10.19
N HIS A 79 -2.32 -0.89 -10.37
CA HIS A 79 -1.10 -1.24 -11.10
C HIS A 79 -0.31 -2.37 -10.44
N ALA A 80 -0.12 -2.30 -9.11
CA ALA A 80 0.57 -3.34 -8.36
C ALA A 80 -0.19 -4.68 -8.41
N THR A 81 -1.53 -4.64 -8.29
CA THR A 81 -2.38 -5.84 -8.39
C THR A 81 -2.30 -6.46 -9.77
N ALA A 82 -2.41 -5.64 -10.83
CA ALA A 82 -2.29 -6.12 -12.20
C ALA A 82 -0.91 -6.76 -12.46
N ALA A 83 0.17 -6.11 -12.02
CA ALA A 83 1.51 -6.66 -12.15
C ALA A 83 1.70 -7.99 -11.41
N ALA A 84 1.10 -8.14 -10.22
CA ALA A 84 1.15 -9.39 -9.47
C ALA A 84 0.40 -10.54 -10.17
N LEU A 85 -0.74 -10.24 -10.80
CA LEU A 85 -1.58 -11.23 -11.50
C LEU A 85 -1.00 -11.66 -12.87
N ASP A 86 -0.16 -10.82 -13.48
CA ASP A 86 0.45 -11.08 -14.80
C ASP A 86 1.70 -11.98 -14.73
N VAL A 87 2.20 -12.27 -13.53
CA VAL A 87 3.35 -13.16 -13.34
C VAL A 87 2.97 -14.58 -13.73
N SER A 88 3.61 -15.11 -14.77
CA SER A 88 3.51 -16.53 -15.13
C SER A 88 4.41 -17.38 -14.22
N GLY A 89 3.89 -18.51 -13.75
CA GLY A 89 4.60 -19.48 -12.89
C GLY A 89 5.53 -20.41 -13.64
#